data_AF-A0A1H1C3X1-F1
#
_entry.id   AF-A0A1H1C3X1-F1
#
_cell.length_a   1.000
_cell.length_b   1.000
_cell.length_c   1.000
_cell.angle_alpha   90.00
_cell.angle_beta   90.00
_cell.angle_gamma   90.00
#
_symmetry.space_group_name_H-M   'P 1'
#
loop_
_entity.id
_entity.type
_entity.pdbx_description
1 polymer ?
#
loop_
_entity_poly.entity_id
_entity_poly.type
_entity_poly.pdbx_seq_one_letter_code
_entity_poly.pdbx_strand_id
1 'polypeptide(L)'
;MSLSLPGEPGEETSREPSPEPAATHTSLESLVHLLQGSSRPNLADVGITTLPQAQLDRLHSSARQEAEHCQDRSELFLELLEYCVEHNATPEPDTLLRMTRQLLRLARDQRRWHDLADNAAYYRDNVQVAARISSYLFPHDRCD
;
A
#
# COMPACT_ATOMS: atom_id res chain seq x y z
N MET A 1 59.62 0.89 -28.29
CA MET A 1 59.94 -0.48 -27.86
C MET A 1 58.63 -1.16 -27.47
N SER A 2 58.23 -2.19 -28.21
CA SER A 2 57.11 -3.06 -27.85
C SER A 2 57.66 -4.28 -27.13
N LEU A 3 57.06 -4.67 -26.01
CA LEU A 3 57.19 -6.00 -25.41
C LEU A 3 55.80 -6.46 -24.95
N SER A 4 55.44 -7.68 -25.33
CA SER A 4 54.13 -8.32 -25.14
C SER A 4 54.18 -9.38 -24.03
N LEU A 5 53.13 -9.39 -23.16
CA LEU A 5 52.37 -10.53 -22.55
C LEU A 5 53.15 -11.61 -21.72
N PRO A 6 52.53 -12.58 -20.98
CA PRO A 6 51.11 -12.96 -20.74
C PRO A 6 50.72 -13.38 -19.27
N GLY A 7 49.44 -13.72 -18.99
CA GLY A 7 49.06 -14.64 -17.88
C GLY A 7 47.77 -14.35 -17.09
N GLU A 8 46.64 -14.96 -17.48
CA GLU A 8 45.40 -15.21 -16.68
C GLU A 8 45.63 -16.37 -15.66
N PRO A 9 44.71 -16.83 -14.74
CA PRO A 9 43.30 -16.46 -14.43
C PRO A 9 42.92 -16.39 -12.90
N GLY A 10 41.68 -15.97 -12.59
CA GLY A 10 40.83 -16.53 -11.51
C GLY A 10 41.02 -16.09 -10.05
N GLU A 11 40.00 -15.45 -9.46
CA GLU A 11 39.28 -15.96 -8.27
C GLU A 11 38.09 -15.07 -7.91
N GLU A 12 36.90 -15.67 -8.07
CA GLU A 12 35.61 -15.21 -7.57
C GLU A 12 35.66 -15.13 -6.04
N THR A 13 35.60 -13.93 -5.48
CA THR A 13 35.05 -13.80 -4.12
C THR A 13 33.59 -13.42 -4.25
N SER A 14 32.79 -14.46 -4.42
CA SER A 14 31.36 -14.50 -4.18
C SER A 14 31.04 -13.80 -2.86
N ARG A 15 30.62 -12.54 -2.95
CA ARG A 15 29.85 -11.92 -1.88
C ARG A 15 28.42 -12.39 -2.10
N GLU A 16 28.08 -13.53 -1.51
CA GLU A 16 26.69 -13.95 -1.34
C GLU A 16 25.89 -12.73 -0.87
N PRO A 17 24.82 -12.34 -1.56
CA PRO A 17 23.88 -11.41 -0.98
C PRO A 17 23.29 -12.11 0.23
N SER A 18 23.74 -11.67 1.42
CA SER A 18 23.09 -11.94 2.69
C SER A 18 21.58 -11.82 2.48
N PRO A 19 20.77 -12.84 2.80
CA PRO A 19 19.33 -12.68 2.79
C PRO A 19 19.00 -11.69 3.91
N GLU A 20 18.93 -10.40 3.58
CA GLU A 20 18.28 -9.42 4.43
C GLU A 20 16.91 -9.99 4.79
N PRO A 21 16.53 -9.96 6.07
CA PRO A 21 15.30 -10.57 6.53
C PRO A 21 14.19 -9.94 5.70
N ALA A 22 13.48 -10.78 4.95
CA ALA A 22 12.29 -10.40 4.20
C ALA A 22 11.50 -9.46 5.09
N ALA A 23 11.55 -8.16 4.78
CA ALA A 23 10.74 -7.18 5.45
C ALA A 23 9.34 -7.74 5.28
N THR A 24 8.78 -8.23 6.38
CA THR A 24 7.41 -8.71 6.44
C THR A 24 6.58 -7.48 6.14
N HIS A 25 6.38 -7.27 4.84
CA HIS A 25 5.48 -6.30 4.27
C HIS A 25 4.09 -6.80 4.64
N THR A 26 3.68 -6.55 5.88
CA THR A 26 2.28 -6.38 6.22
C THR A 26 1.86 -4.98 5.75
N SER A 27 2.25 -4.61 4.53
CA SER A 27 1.82 -3.35 3.96
C SER A 27 0.35 -3.52 3.58
N LEU A 28 -0.41 -2.44 3.74
CA LEU A 28 -1.73 -2.30 3.17
C LEU A 28 -1.82 -2.85 1.74
N GLU A 29 -0.74 -2.68 0.97
CA GLU A 29 -0.58 -3.21 -0.38
C GLU A 29 -0.74 -4.73 -0.46
N SER A 30 -0.17 -5.49 0.48
CA SER A 30 -0.33 -6.95 0.55
C SER A 30 -1.74 -7.37 0.96
N LEU A 31 -2.39 -6.63 1.88
CA LEU A 31 -3.80 -6.85 2.25
C LEU A 31 -4.76 -6.49 1.11
N VAL A 32 -4.50 -5.39 0.40
CA VAL A 32 -5.22 -4.96 -0.79
C VAL A 32 -5.03 -5.97 -1.92
N HIS A 33 -3.82 -6.51 -2.11
CA HIS A 33 -3.57 -7.57 -3.09
C HIS A 33 -4.27 -8.89 -2.72
N LEU A 34 -4.32 -9.25 -1.44
CA LEU A 34 -5.08 -10.41 -0.96
C LEU A 34 -6.58 -10.23 -1.19
N LEU A 35 -7.12 -9.04 -0.93
CA LEU A 35 -8.52 -8.70 -1.19
C LEU A 35 -8.84 -8.61 -2.70
N GLN A 36 -7.85 -8.36 -3.55
CA GLN A 36 -7.98 -8.27 -5.02
C GLN A 36 -7.98 -9.64 -5.73
N GLY A 37 -7.62 -10.73 -5.06
CA GLY A 37 -7.74 -12.10 -5.59
C GLY A 37 -6.96 -12.42 -6.87
N SER A 38 -6.04 -11.57 -7.35
CA SER A 38 -5.21 -11.85 -8.53
C SER A 38 -3.99 -10.91 -8.68
N SER A 39 -2.95 -11.38 -9.37
CA SER A 39 -1.69 -10.67 -9.69
C SER A 39 -1.79 -9.67 -10.86
N ARG A 40 -3.01 -9.24 -11.19
CA ARG A 40 -3.30 -8.19 -12.19
C ARG A 40 -4.17 -7.13 -11.52
N PRO A 41 -4.14 -5.86 -11.94
CA PRO A 41 -5.00 -4.80 -11.41
C PRO A 41 -6.44 -5.03 -11.88
N ASN A 42 -7.07 -6.08 -11.36
CA ASN A 42 -8.51 -6.27 -11.41
C ASN A 42 -9.09 -5.49 -10.24
N LEU A 43 -10.14 -4.71 -10.53
CA LEU A 43 -10.78 -3.78 -9.61
C LEU A 43 -10.88 -4.36 -8.19
N ALA A 44 -10.25 -3.68 -7.22
CA ALA A 44 -10.29 -4.03 -5.79
C ALA A 44 -11.72 -4.23 -5.25
N ASP A 45 -12.69 -3.63 -5.93
CA ASP A 45 -14.11 -3.69 -5.63
C ASP A 45 -14.69 -5.10 -5.70
N VAL A 46 -14.13 -5.94 -6.56
CA VAL A 46 -14.68 -7.24 -6.88
C VAL A 46 -14.63 -8.17 -5.65
N GLY A 47 -13.53 -8.15 -4.88
CA GLY A 47 -13.45 -8.89 -3.61
C GLY A 47 -14.40 -8.35 -2.55
N ILE A 48 -14.56 -7.03 -2.48
CA ILE A 48 -15.45 -6.35 -1.52
C ILE A 48 -16.91 -6.75 -1.75
N THR A 49 -17.34 -6.93 -3.01
CA THR A 49 -18.73 -7.30 -3.35
C THR A 49 -19.19 -8.65 -2.79
N THR A 50 -18.25 -9.53 -2.40
CA THR A 50 -18.56 -10.85 -1.83
C THR A 50 -18.72 -10.83 -0.32
N LEU A 51 -18.36 -9.72 0.34
CA LEU A 51 -18.37 -9.64 1.80
C LEU A 51 -19.80 -9.53 2.35
N PRO A 52 -20.13 -10.26 3.43
CA PRO A 52 -21.36 -10.06 4.17
C PRO A 52 -21.51 -8.62 4.67
N GLN A 53 -22.74 -8.15 4.82
CA GLN A 53 -23.05 -6.78 5.25
C GLN A 53 -22.32 -6.36 6.54
N ALA A 54 -22.30 -7.24 7.55
CA ALA A 54 -21.59 -6.97 8.80
C ALA A 54 -20.06 -6.82 8.62
N GLN A 55 -19.48 -7.45 7.60
CA GLN A 55 -18.07 -7.27 7.25
C GLN A 55 -17.84 -5.98 6.46
N LEU A 56 -18.78 -5.59 5.59
CA LEU A 56 -18.76 -4.29 4.91
C LEU A 56 -18.85 -3.12 5.90
N ASP A 57 -19.68 -3.22 6.94
CA ASP A 57 -19.76 -2.20 8.00
C ASP A 57 -18.46 -2.06 8.79
N ARG A 58 -17.81 -3.20 9.11
CA ARG A 58 -16.50 -3.21 9.78
C ARG A 58 -15.42 -2.64 8.88
N LEU A 59 -15.42 -3.02 7.60
CA LEU A 59 -14.46 -2.52 6.62
C LEU A 59 -14.61 -1.01 6.45
N HIS A 60 -15.84 -0.51 6.31
CA HIS A 60 -16.13 0.91 6.22
C HIS A 60 -15.62 1.67 7.44
N SER A 61 -16.03 1.24 8.64
CA SER A 61 -15.63 1.94 9.88
C SER A 61 -14.12 1.91 10.12
N SER A 62 -13.47 0.76 9.89
CA SER A 62 -12.03 0.62 10.06
C SER A 62 -11.24 1.42 9.02
N ALA A 63 -11.69 1.43 7.76
CA ALA A 63 -11.05 2.22 6.71
C ALA A 63 -11.22 3.73 6.95
N ARG A 64 -12.39 4.18 7.43
CA ARG A 64 -12.56 5.59 7.83
C ARG A 64 -11.63 5.97 8.98
N GLN A 65 -11.57 5.14 10.01
CA GLN A 65 -10.70 5.38 11.15
C GLN A 65 -9.22 5.48 10.73
N GLU A 66 -8.77 4.61 9.82
CA GLU A 66 -7.38 4.64 9.37
C GLU A 66 -7.10 5.84 8.44
N ALA A 67 -8.10 6.31 7.67
CA ALA A 67 -7.99 7.56 6.93
C ALA A 67 -7.81 8.76 7.89
N GLU A 68 -8.57 8.81 8.98
CA GLU A 68 -8.45 9.81 10.04
C GLU A 68 -7.06 9.74 10.70
N HIS A 69 -6.59 8.54 11.07
CA HIS A 69 -5.24 8.38 11.61
C HIS A 69 -4.13 8.85 10.64
N CYS A 70 -4.29 8.63 9.34
CA CYS A 70 -3.34 9.14 8.34
C CYS A 70 -3.33 10.67 8.30
N GLN A 71 -4.50 11.29 8.45
CA GLN A 71 -4.63 12.74 8.55
C GLN A 71 -3.99 13.27 9.83
N ASP A 72 -4.36 12.74 11.00
CA ASP A 72 -3.84 13.16 12.30
C ASP A 72 -2.31 13.11 12.33
N ARG A 73 -1.73 12.03 11.77
CA ARG A 73 -0.27 11.89 11.66
C ARG A 73 0.34 12.94 10.73
N SER A 74 -0.33 13.27 9.63
CA SER A 74 0.14 14.28 8.69
C SER A 74 0.14 15.67 9.33
N GLU A 75 -0.92 16.00 10.05
CA GLU A 75 -1.06 17.26 10.81
C GLU A 75 0.04 17.37 11.87
N LEU A 76 0.25 16.32 12.68
CA LEU A 76 1.34 16.30 13.67
C LEU A 76 2.72 16.49 13.03
N PHE A 77 2.99 15.87 11.87
CA PHE A 77 4.26 16.07 11.16
C PHE A 77 4.46 17.52 10.71
N LEU A 78 3.38 18.20 10.29
CA LEU A 78 3.43 19.59 9.88
C LEU A 78 3.62 20.52 11.08
N GLU A 79 2.91 20.28 12.19
CA GLU A 79 3.09 21.02 13.45
C GLU A 79 4.52 20.90 13.98
N LEU A 80 5.11 19.71 13.94
CA LEU A 80 6.51 19.50 14.33
C LEU A 80 7.48 20.25 13.43
N LEU A 81 7.21 20.29 12.11
CA LEU A 81 8.04 21.02 11.17
C LEU A 81 7.93 22.53 11.39
N GLU A 82 6.73 23.04 11.61
CA GLU A 82 6.46 24.44 11.96
C GLU A 82 7.22 24.82 13.23
N TYR A 83 7.07 24.03 14.30
CA TYR A 83 7.79 24.23 15.55
C TYR A 83 9.31 24.28 15.35
N CYS A 84 9.88 23.37 14.56
CA CYS A 84 11.31 23.37 14.24
C CYS A 84 11.75 24.64 13.50
N VAL A 85 10.95 25.13 12.55
CA VAL A 85 11.26 26.36 11.81
C VAL A 85 11.17 27.58 12.72
N GLU A 86 10.13 27.70 13.53
CA GLU A 86 9.95 28.82 14.49
C GLU A 86 11.11 28.93 15.48
N HIS A 87 11.68 27.80 15.91
CA HIS A 87 12.73 27.74 16.91
C HIS A 87 14.15 27.69 16.33
N ASN A 88 14.33 28.02 15.04
CA ASN A 88 15.61 27.96 14.33
C ASN A 88 16.29 26.57 14.41
N ALA A 89 15.50 25.52 14.54
CA ALA A 89 15.91 24.11 14.58
C ALA A 89 15.51 23.40 13.29
N THR A 90 15.62 24.08 12.14
CA THR A 90 15.22 23.55 10.84
C THR A 90 15.97 22.24 10.55
N PRO A 91 15.27 21.14 10.21
CA PRO A 91 15.92 19.89 9.90
C PRO A 91 16.84 19.99 8.69
N GLU A 92 17.89 19.17 8.66
CA GLU A 92 18.78 19.06 7.51
C GLU A 92 18.02 18.68 6.23
N PRO A 93 18.51 19.05 5.02
CA PRO A 93 17.83 18.79 3.74
C PRO A 93 17.40 17.33 3.54
N ASP A 94 18.24 16.36 3.92
CA ASP A 94 17.90 14.94 3.81
C ASP A 94 16.75 14.52 4.74
N THR A 95 16.67 15.13 5.92
CA THR A 95 15.57 14.90 6.86
C THR A 95 14.28 15.53 6.33
N LEU A 96 14.34 16.75 5.78
CA LEU A 96 13.20 17.37 5.11
C LEU A 96 12.70 16.52 3.92
N LEU A 97 13.62 15.96 3.13
CA LEU A 97 13.25 15.07 2.02
C LEU A 97 12.59 13.78 2.51
N ARG A 98 13.05 13.20 3.62
CA ARG A 98 12.39 12.04 4.23
C ARG A 98 11.00 12.39 4.77
N MET A 99 10.87 13.52 5.46
CA MET A 99 9.59 14.01 6.01
C MET A 99 8.58 14.27 4.89
N THR A 100 8.97 14.98 3.83
CA THR A 100 8.09 15.25 2.67
C THR A 100 7.67 13.98 1.95
N ARG A 101 8.56 12.99 1.79
CA ARG A 101 8.20 11.66 1.26
C ARG A 101 7.20 10.94 2.16
N GLN A 102 7.36 11.04 3.48
CA GLN A 102 6.45 10.44 4.44
C GLN A 102 5.07 11.10 4.41
N LEU A 103 4.99 12.44 4.37
CA LEU A 103 3.74 13.18 4.20
C LEU A 103 3.03 12.80 2.90
N LEU A 104 3.77 12.66 1.79
CA LEU A 104 3.19 12.22 0.51
C LEU A 104 2.64 10.79 0.60
N ARG A 105 3.29 9.90 1.36
CA ARG A 105 2.78 8.54 1.61
C ARG A 105 1.49 8.59 2.43
N LEU A 106 1.48 9.32 3.53
CA LEU A 106 0.29 9.47 4.39
C LEU A 106 -0.90 10.04 3.61
N ALA A 107 -0.69 11.06 2.77
CA ALA A 107 -1.75 11.63 1.93
C ALA A 107 -2.31 10.60 0.91
N ARG A 108 -1.44 9.78 0.31
CA ARG A 108 -1.86 8.71 -0.61
C ARG A 108 -2.60 7.61 0.12
N ASP A 109 -2.14 7.23 1.30
CA ASP A 109 -2.77 6.20 2.10
C ASP A 109 -4.12 6.67 2.65
N GLN A 110 -4.23 7.91 3.13
CA GLN A 110 -5.51 8.54 3.49
C GLN A 110 -6.51 8.46 2.34
N ARG A 111 -6.08 8.81 1.11
CA ARG A 111 -6.94 8.73 -0.07
C ARG A 111 -7.42 7.30 -0.34
N ARG A 112 -6.52 6.33 -0.29
CA ARG A 112 -6.83 4.90 -0.48
C ARG A 112 -7.82 4.40 0.57
N TRP A 113 -7.65 4.80 1.81
CA TRP A 113 -8.55 4.44 2.90
C TRP A 113 -9.94 5.06 2.75
N HIS A 114 -10.04 6.30 2.28
CA HIS A 114 -11.31 6.90 1.91
C HIS A 114 -11.99 6.17 0.75
N ASP A 115 -11.27 5.92 -0.34
CA ASP A 115 -11.83 5.20 -1.49
C ASP A 115 -12.33 3.81 -1.07
N LEU A 116 -11.60 3.11 -0.19
CA LEU A 116 -12.03 1.81 0.36
C LEU A 116 -13.29 1.92 1.23
N ALA A 117 -13.35 2.93 2.10
CA ALA A 117 -14.52 3.18 2.94
C ALA A 117 -15.76 3.50 2.10
N ASP A 118 -15.61 4.31 1.05
CA ASP A 118 -16.67 4.68 0.13
C ASP A 118 -17.17 3.48 -0.67
N ASN A 119 -16.25 2.63 -1.16
CA ASN A 119 -16.62 1.40 -1.85
C ASN A 119 -17.37 0.42 -0.94
N ALA A 120 -16.94 0.28 0.32
CA ALA A 120 -17.64 -0.55 1.30
C ALA A 120 -19.06 -0.03 1.60
N ALA A 121 -19.22 1.29 1.76
CA ALA A 121 -20.54 1.90 1.96
C ALA A 121 -21.43 1.73 0.72
N TYR A 122 -20.87 1.95 -0.48
CA TYR A 122 -21.58 1.79 -1.73
C TYR A 122 -22.16 0.37 -1.88
N TYR A 123 -21.36 -0.68 -1.66
CA TYR A 123 -21.85 -2.06 -1.81
C TYR A 123 -22.80 -2.49 -0.69
N ARG A 124 -22.65 -1.94 0.52
CA ARG A 124 -23.62 -2.13 1.59
C ARG A 124 -24.99 -1.57 1.20
N ASP A 125 -25.01 -0.38 0.62
CA ASP A 125 -26.24 0.34 0.28
C ASP A 125 -26.85 -0.14 -1.06
N ASN A 126 -26.04 -0.80 -1.92
CA ASN A 126 -26.42 -1.27 -3.25
C ASN A 126 -26.24 -2.79 -3.41
N VAL A 127 -26.91 -3.57 -2.56
CA VAL A 127 -26.78 -5.05 -2.52
C VAL A 127 -27.01 -5.72 -3.88
N GLN A 128 -27.93 -5.20 -4.71
CA GLN A 128 -28.19 -5.74 -6.04
C GLN A 128 -26.98 -5.60 -6.99
N VAL A 129 -26.23 -4.51 -6.85
CA VAL A 129 -25.01 -4.26 -7.63
C VAL A 129 -23.90 -5.21 -7.18
N ALA A 130 -23.75 -5.41 -5.86
CA ALA A 130 -22.82 -6.38 -5.30
C ALA A 130 -23.12 -7.82 -5.76
N ALA A 131 -24.40 -8.24 -5.73
CA ALA A 131 -24.83 -9.54 -6.22
C ALA A 131 -24.56 -9.75 -7.72
N ARG A 132 -24.76 -8.70 -8.53
CA ARG A 132 -24.47 -8.75 -9.97
C ARG A 132 -22.97 -8.85 -10.25
N ILE A 133 -22.12 -8.17 -9.49
CA ILE A 133 -20.66 -8.22 -9.69
C ILE A 133 -20.10 -9.56 -9.22
N SER A 134 -20.55 -10.05 -8.07
CA SER A 134 -20.12 -11.35 -7.52
C SER A 134 -20.55 -12.54 -8.39
N SER A 135 -21.64 -12.46 -9.16
CA SER A 135 -22.01 -13.53 -10.09
C SER A 135 -21.07 -13.67 -11.30
N TYR A 136 -20.34 -12.61 -11.67
CA TYR A 136 -19.29 -12.70 -12.69
C TYR A 136 -17.98 -13.31 -12.17
N LEU A 137 -17.77 -13.31 -10.85
CA LEU A 137 -16.62 -13.91 -10.19
C LEU A 137 -16.73 -15.42 -10.04
N PHE A 138 -17.95 -15.91 -9.77
CA PHE A 138 -18.27 -17.31 -9.69
C PHE A 138 -19.19 -17.67 -10.86
N PRO A 139 -18.66 -17.73 -12.11
CA PRO A 139 -19.44 -18.31 -13.18
C PRO A 139 -19.78 -19.73 -12.73
N HIS A 140 -21.07 -20.01 -12.58
CA HIS A 140 -21.56 -21.38 -12.41
C HIS A 140 -20.78 -22.27 -13.38
N ASP A 141 -20.08 -23.28 -12.85
CA ASP A 141 -19.61 -24.41 -13.64
C ASP A 141 -20.80 -24.86 -14.48
N ARG A 142 -20.75 -24.57 -15.78
CA ARG A 142 -21.64 -25.15 -16.77
C ARG A 142 -21.19 -26.60 -16.90
N CYS A 143 -21.64 -27.45 -15.99
CA CYS A 143 -21.73 -28.87 -16.26
C CYS A 143 -23.03 -29.10 -17.04
N ASP A 144 -22.85 -29.23 -18.36
CA ASP A 144 -23.78 -29.90 -19.26
C ASP A 144 -24.01 -31.37 -18.82
#